data_AF-A0A521H4W8-F1
#
_entry.id   AF-A0A521H4W8-F1
#
_cell.length_a   1.000
_cell.length_b   1.000
_cell.length_c   1.000
_cell.angle_alpha   90.00
_cell.angle_beta   90.00
_cell.angle_gamma   90.00
#
_symmetry.space_group_name_H-M   'P 1'
#
loop_
_entity.id
_entity.type
_entity.pdbx_description
1 polymer ?
#
loop_
_entity_poly.entity_id
_entity_poly.type
_entity_poly.pdbx_seq_one_letter_code
_entity_poly.pdbx_strand_id
1 'polypeptide(L)'
;MAGLSAGLALVLAAAAAAQEPEAAPPPARTRAEREQGQALQRLESLRREAFADPLTWRKAVFALLLRLEPAAPDRILPHWDRLAESGEEPDLGNRILFRRRHGLALPPPHPNEGRESVLERALAAWGEHRFEAARALLQEGVRRFPEDPVFEQNLQWLDRRPPMGVDPRAGARLAALVVLSARGAL
;
A
#
# COMPACT_ATOMS: atom_id res chain seq x y z
N MET A 1 -46.30 -75.73 30.88
CA MET A 1 -45.42 -74.67 30.34
C MET A 1 -46.28 -73.43 30.13
N ALA A 2 -46.62 -72.65 31.16
CA ALA A 2 -45.82 -71.67 31.91
C ALA A 2 -45.38 -70.48 31.03
N GLY A 3 -45.97 -69.31 31.30
CA GLY A 3 -45.71 -68.00 30.67
C GLY A 3 -46.92 -67.08 30.89
N LEU A 4 -47.29 -66.75 32.13
CA LEU A 4 -46.74 -65.70 33.00
C LEU A 4 -46.69 -64.30 32.34
N SER A 5 -47.68 -63.52 32.75
CA SER A 5 -47.77 -62.06 32.73
C SER A 5 -46.57 -61.35 33.38
N ALA A 6 -46.50 -60.04 33.13
CA ALA A 6 -45.90 -58.95 33.93
C ALA A 6 -44.65 -58.30 33.31
N GLY A 7 -44.64 -56.96 33.30
CA GLY A 7 -43.42 -56.21 33.02
C GLY A 7 -43.60 -54.75 32.66
N LEU A 8 -44.41 -53.99 33.41
CA LEU A 8 -44.27 -52.54 33.47
C LEU A 8 -42.89 -52.24 34.09
N ALA A 9 -41.95 -51.68 33.33
CA ALA A 9 -40.68 -51.20 33.88
C ALA A 9 -40.21 -49.94 33.13
N LEU A 10 -40.22 -48.84 33.89
CA LEU A 10 -39.47 -47.60 33.70
C LEU A 10 -38.14 -47.81 32.94
N VAL A 11 -37.91 -46.99 31.91
CA VAL A 11 -36.56 -46.47 31.65
C VAL A 11 -36.62 -44.95 31.67
N LEU A 12 -36.15 -44.44 32.81
CA LEU A 12 -35.81 -43.06 33.07
C LEU A 12 -34.70 -42.56 32.12
N ALA A 13 -34.91 -41.34 31.63
CA ALA A 13 -33.93 -40.26 31.49
C ALA A 13 -32.53 -40.59 30.95
N ALA A 14 -32.26 -40.11 29.73
CA ALA A 14 -31.01 -39.43 29.42
C ALA A 14 -31.25 -38.43 28.28
N ALA A 15 -31.90 -37.30 28.61
CA ALA A 15 -31.70 -36.08 27.85
C ALA A 15 -30.28 -35.59 28.12
N ALA A 16 -29.31 -36.20 27.45
CA ALA A 16 -27.96 -35.67 27.36
C ALA A 16 -28.06 -34.45 26.44
N ALA A 17 -28.24 -33.27 27.05
CA ALA A 17 -27.99 -32.01 26.39
C ALA A 17 -26.59 -32.09 25.78
N ALA A 18 -26.53 -32.14 24.44
CA ALA A 18 -25.30 -31.89 23.72
C ALA A 18 -24.93 -30.44 24.00
N GLN A 19 -24.13 -30.21 25.04
CA GLN A 19 -23.42 -28.96 25.23
C GLN A 19 -22.45 -28.87 24.05
N GLU A 20 -22.76 -28.01 23.09
CA GLU A 20 -21.79 -27.60 22.09
C GLU A 20 -20.53 -27.14 22.84
N PRO A 21 -19.34 -27.62 22.46
CA PRO A 21 -18.11 -27.22 23.12
C PRO A 21 -18.00 -25.70 23.03
N GLU A 22 -18.07 -25.04 24.18
CA GLU A 22 -17.88 -23.60 24.32
C GLU A 22 -16.55 -23.24 23.66
N ALA A 23 -16.63 -22.57 22.50
CA ALA A 23 -15.46 -22.23 21.71
C ALA A 23 -14.50 -21.43 22.60
N ALA A 24 -13.27 -21.92 22.75
CA ALA A 24 -12.25 -21.27 23.54
C ALA A 24 -12.15 -19.78 23.12
N PRO A 25 -12.12 -18.84 24.08
CA PRO A 25 -12.06 -17.43 23.75
C PRO A 25 -10.82 -17.17 22.87
N PRO A 26 -10.94 -16.33 21.83
CA PRO A 26 -9.82 -16.07 20.94
C PRO A 26 -8.63 -15.54 21.74
N PRO A 27 -7.39 -15.90 21.35
CA PRO A 27 -6.20 -15.49 22.07
C PRO A 27 -6.14 -13.96 22.18
N ALA A 28 -5.67 -13.48 23.33
CA ALA A 28 -5.52 -12.05 23.57
C ALA A 28 -4.59 -11.43 22.51
N ARG A 29 -5.08 -10.40 21.81
CA ARG A 29 -4.29 -9.68 20.80
C ARG A 29 -2.97 -9.18 21.37
N THR A 30 -1.93 -9.18 20.56
CA THR A 30 -0.65 -8.56 20.91
C THR A 30 -0.80 -7.04 21.01
N ARG A 31 0.17 -6.37 21.66
CA ARG A 31 0.21 -4.90 21.71
C ARG A 31 0.25 -4.29 20.30
N ALA A 32 1.04 -4.86 19.40
CA ALA A 32 1.17 -4.39 18.02
C ALA A 32 -0.17 -4.48 17.26
N GLU A 33 -0.90 -5.60 17.39
CA GLU A 33 -2.22 -5.77 16.77
C GLU A 33 -3.25 -4.77 17.32
N ARG A 34 -3.20 -4.47 18.63
CA ARG A 34 -4.06 -3.44 19.22
C ARG A 34 -3.75 -2.06 18.66
N GLU A 35 -2.48 -1.68 18.59
CA GLU A 35 -2.05 -0.39 18.06
C GLU A 35 -2.40 -0.24 16.57
N GLN A 36 -2.21 -1.29 15.77
CA GLN A 36 -2.64 -1.31 14.36
C GLN A 36 -4.16 -1.18 14.25
N GLY A 37 -4.92 -1.88 15.08
CA GLY A 37 -6.38 -1.79 15.13
C GLY A 37 -6.86 -0.37 15.45
N GLN A 38 -6.24 0.28 16.43
CA GLN A 38 -6.53 1.67 16.79
C GLN A 38 -6.19 2.64 15.65
N ALA A 39 -5.04 2.46 14.98
CA ALA A 39 -4.65 3.30 13.85
C ALA A 39 -5.64 3.17 12.67
N LEU A 40 -6.09 1.95 12.35
CA LEU A 40 -7.11 1.71 11.32
C LEU A 40 -8.46 2.32 11.69
N GLN A 41 -8.88 2.20 12.95
CA GLN A 41 -10.10 2.85 13.43
C GLN A 41 -10.00 4.38 13.30
N ARG A 42 -8.86 4.95 13.70
CA ARG A 42 -8.64 6.40 13.56
C ARG A 42 -8.68 6.83 12.10
N LEU A 43 -8.03 6.09 11.21
CA LEU A 43 -8.03 6.36 9.77
C LEU A 43 -9.45 6.33 9.18
N GLU A 44 -10.28 5.38 9.61
CA GLU A 44 -11.69 5.29 9.19
C GLU A 44 -12.53 6.46 9.73
N SER A 45 -12.32 6.89 10.98
CA SER A 45 -12.98 8.09 11.50
C SER A 45 -12.60 9.34 10.70
N LEU A 46 -11.30 9.53 10.42
CA LEU A 46 -10.81 10.64 9.60
C LEU A 46 -11.35 10.62 8.16
N ARG A 47 -11.81 9.46 7.66
CA ARG A 47 -12.47 9.38 6.35
C ARG A 47 -13.89 9.93 6.38
N ARG A 48 -14.58 9.90 7.51
CA ARG A 48 -16.00 10.31 7.62
C ARG A 48 -16.20 11.74 8.08
N GLU A 49 -15.23 12.29 8.80
CA GLU A 49 -15.25 13.65 9.32
C GLU A 49 -15.10 14.69 8.18
N ALA A 50 -15.91 15.76 8.22
CA ALA A 50 -15.72 16.95 7.38
C ALA A 50 -14.78 17.91 8.12
N PHE A 51 -13.58 18.14 7.59
CA PHE A 51 -12.56 18.93 8.29
C PHE A 51 -12.58 20.39 7.89
N ALA A 52 -12.54 21.27 8.89
CA ALA A 52 -12.40 22.71 8.71
C ALA A 52 -10.98 23.12 8.26
N ASP A 53 -9.95 22.35 8.61
CA ASP A 53 -8.57 22.54 8.15
C ASP A 53 -8.09 21.35 7.29
N PRO A 54 -8.10 21.51 5.95
CA PRO A 54 -7.65 20.50 5.01
C PRO A 54 -6.18 20.07 5.21
N LEU A 55 -5.29 20.98 5.62
CA LEU A 55 -3.86 20.68 5.69
C LEU A 55 -3.54 19.78 6.89
N THR A 56 -4.08 20.10 8.06
CA THR A 56 -3.90 19.28 9.27
C THR A 56 -4.51 17.89 9.08
N TRP A 57 -5.69 17.82 8.44
CA TRP A 57 -6.30 16.55 8.08
C TRP A 57 -5.40 15.70 7.17
N ARG A 58 -4.89 16.27 6.06
CA ARG A 58 -4.01 15.56 5.13
C ARG A 58 -2.78 15.00 5.83
N LYS A 59 -2.12 15.79 6.69
CA LYS A 59 -0.95 15.35 7.47
C LYS A 59 -1.26 14.17 8.39
N ALA A 60 -2.41 14.22 9.08
CA ALA A 60 -2.83 13.14 9.99
C ALA A 60 -3.15 11.85 9.23
N VAL A 61 -3.86 11.94 8.10
CA VAL A 61 -4.16 10.80 7.24
C VAL A 61 -2.87 10.21 6.68
N PHE A 62 -2.01 11.04 6.08
CA PHE A 62 -0.74 10.59 5.49
C PHE A 62 0.15 9.85 6.49
N ALA A 63 0.29 10.37 7.73
CA ALA A 63 1.07 9.72 8.77
C ALA A 63 0.51 8.32 9.15
N LEU A 64 -0.81 8.17 9.20
CA LEU A 64 -1.44 6.87 9.46
C LEU A 64 -1.26 5.91 8.29
N LEU A 65 -1.35 6.38 7.06
CA LEU A 65 -1.15 5.55 5.86
C LEU A 65 0.26 4.98 5.81
N LEU A 66 1.29 5.81 6.02
CA LEU A 66 2.67 5.33 6.06
C LEU A 66 2.91 4.29 7.18
N ARG A 67 2.30 4.50 8.36
CA ARG A 67 2.39 3.55 9.47
C ARG A 67 1.72 2.21 9.15
N LEU A 68 0.60 2.23 8.44
CA LEU A 68 -0.22 1.05 8.18
C LEU A 68 0.16 0.30 6.90
N GLU A 69 0.91 0.93 5.99
CA GLU A 69 1.28 0.39 4.68
C GLU A 69 1.89 -1.02 4.74
N PRO A 70 2.84 -1.34 5.63
CA PRO A 70 3.43 -2.69 5.67
C PRO A 70 2.46 -3.78 6.13
N ALA A 71 1.40 -3.42 6.86
CA ALA A 71 0.59 -4.38 7.62
C ALA A 71 -0.85 -4.52 7.10
N ALA A 72 -1.33 -3.57 6.30
CA ALA A 72 -2.72 -3.58 5.80
C ALA A 72 -2.90 -2.82 4.46
N PRO A 73 -2.12 -3.14 3.40
CA PRO A 73 -2.15 -2.40 2.13
C PRO A 73 -3.55 -2.32 1.51
N ASP A 74 -4.28 -3.43 1.46
CA ASP A 74 -5.64 -3.48 0.87
C ASP A 74 -6.64 -2.61 1.63
N ARG A 75 -6.47 -2.48 2.95
CA ARG A 75 -7.39 -1.71 3.80
C ARG A 75 -7.15 -0.22 3.69
N ILE A 76 -5.93 0.20 3.33
CA ILE A 76 -5.57 1.61 3.25
C ILE A 76 -5.67 2.20 1.84
N LEU A 77 -5.77 1.36 0.80
CA LEU A 77 -5.92 1.82 -0.59
C LEU A 77 -7.09 2.82 -0.79
N PRO A 78 -8.29 2.60 -0.25
CA PRO A 78 -9.39 3.58 -0.40
C PRO A 78 -9.09 4.97 0.20
N HIS A 79 -8.17 5.04 1.16
CA HIS A 79 -7.77 6.30 1.79
C HIS A 79 -6.71 7.03 0.96
N TRP A 80 -5.81 6.29 0.29
CA TRP A 80 -4.94 6.87 -0.75
C TRP A 80 -5.75 7.41 -1.94
N ASP A 81 -6.76 6.66 -2.37
CA ASP A 81 -7.66 7.10 -3.44
C ASP A 81 -8.39 8.38 -3.04
N ARG A 82 -8.89 8.47 -1.80
CA ARG A 82 -9.54 9.68 -1.26
C ARG A 82 -8.59 10.88 -1.17
N LEU A 83 -7.36 10.71 -0.70
CA LEU A 83 -6.40 11.82 -0.67
C LEU A 83 -6.20 12.42 -2.06
N ALA A 84 -6.08 11.56 -3.09
CA ALA A 84 -5.90 11.98 -4.46
C ALA A 84 -7.14 12.64 -5.11
N GLU A 85 -8.31 12.60 -4.47
CA GLU A 85 -9.49 13.37 -4.93
C GLU A 85 -9.25 14.88 -4.88
N SER A 86 -8.28 15.34 -4.08
CA SER A 86 -7.85 16.75 -4.06
C SER A 86 -7.30 17.21 -5.42
N GLY A 87 -6.77 16.28 -6.22
CA GLY A 87 -6.07 16.57 -7.48
C GLY A 87 -4.73 17.29 -7.28
N GLU A 88 -4.25 17.41 -6.03
CA GLU A 88 -2.98 18.05 -5.69
C GLU A 88 -1.80 17.13 -6.02
N GLU A 89 -0.71 17.71 -6.51
CA GLU A 89 0.45 16.96 -7.03
C GLU A 89 1.04 15.96 -6.01
N PRO A 90 1.27 16.32 -4.73
CA PRO A 90 1.81 15.38 -3.77
C PRO A 90 0.86 14.20 -3.50
N ASP A 91 -0.46 14.44 -3.50
CA ASP A 91 -1.46 13.40 -3.26
C ASP A 91 -1.51 12.42 -4.44
N LEU A 92 -1.43 12.95 -5.68
CA LEU A 92 -1.34 12.15 -6.90
C LEU A 92 -0.05 11.30 -6.94
N GLY A 93 1.10 11.92 -6.66
CA GLY A 93 2.41 11.24 -6.64
C GLY A 93 2.45 10.11 -5.62
N ASN A 94 1.99 10.37 -4.38
CA ASN A 94 1.96 9.37 -3.33
C ASN A 94 1.04 8.18 -3.66
N ARG A 95 -0.13 8.43 -4.28
CA ARG A 95 -1.03 7.36 -4.73
C ARG A 95 -0.38 6.47 -5.79
N ILE A 96 0.33 7.05 -6.76
CA ILE A 96 1.04 6.31 -7.82
C ILE A 96 2.17 5.49 -7.18
N LEU A 97 2.96 6.09 -6.30
CA LEU A 97 4.04 5.41 -5.58
C LEU A 97 3.52 4.21 -4.77
N PHE A 98 2.43 4.38 -4.01
CA PHE A 98 1.80 3.29 -3.28
C PHE A 98 1.40 2.15 -4.21
N ARG A 99 0.64 2.46 -5.28
CA ARG A 99 0.18 1.44 -6.24
C ARG A 99 1.34 0.69 -6.89
N ARG A 100 2.40 1.41 -7.27
CA ARG A 100 3.62 0.81 -7.83
C ARG A 100 4.28 -0.16 -6.86
N ARG A 101 4.45 0.20 -5.58
CA ARG A 101 5.08 -0.66 -4.57
C ARG A 101 4.31 -1.96 -4.31
N HIS A 102 3.00 -1.92 -4.48
CA HIS A 102 2.11 -3.05 -4.24
C HIS A 102 1.69 -3.78 -5.54
N GLY A 103 2.32 -3.47 -6.68
CA GLY A 103 2.03 -4.13 -7.97
C GLY A 103 0.60 -3.91 -8.48
N LEU A 104 -0.03 -2.80 -8.07
CA LEU A 104 -1.40 -2.46 -8.44
C LEU A 104 -1.42 -1.61 -9.72
N ALA A 105 -2.51 -1.74 -10.49
CA ALA A 105 -2.73 -0.90 -11.66
C ALA A 105 -2.70 0.60 -11.29
N LEU A 106 -1.93 1.36 -12.07
CA LEU A 106 -1.85 2.81 -11.93
C LEU A 106 -3.15 3.49 -12.39
N PRO A 107 -3.56 4.60 -11.76
CA PRO A 107 -4.68 5.40 -12.26
C PRO A 107 -4.33 6.02 -13.62
N PRO A 108 -5.33 6.42 -14.43
CA PRO A 108 -5.07 7.19 -15.65
C PRO A 108 -4.36 8.52 -15.33
N PRO A 109 -3.63 9.11 -16.29
CA PRO A 109 -3.00 10.41 -16.13
C PRO A 109 -4.00 11.49 -15.71
N HIS A 110 -3.63 12.31 -14.72
CA HIS A 110 -4.43 13.45 -14.26
C HIS A 110 -3.89 14.78 -14.84
N PRO A 111 -4.74 15.77 -15.17
CA PRO A 111 -4.29 17.05 -15.74
C PRO A 111 -3.31 17.83 -14.84
N ASN A 112 -3.42 17.68 -13.52
CA ASN A 112 -2.57 18.34 -12.53
C ASN A 112 -1.31 17.53 -12.16
N GLU A 113 -0.98 16.48 -12.91
CA GLU A 113 0.28 15.76 -12.66
C GLU A 113 1.46 16.68 -12.84
N GLY A 114 2.24 16.86 -11.78
CA GLY A 114 3.52 17.55 -11.79
C GLY A 114 4.69 16.58 -11.72
N ARG A 115 5.83 17.11 -11.27
CA ARG A 115 7.13 16.48 -11.31
C ARG A 115 7.17 15.07 -10.71
N GLU A 116 6.67 14.89 -9.48
CA GLU A 116 6.79 13.62 -8.75
C GLU A 116 5.88 12.55 -9.35
N SER A 117 4.63 12.91 -9.65
CA SER A 117 3.69 12.00 -10.30
C SER A 117 4.15 11.51 -11.69
N VAL A 118 4.70 12.39 -12.53
CA VAL A 118 5.28 12.01 -13.83
C VAL A 118 6.48 11.07 -13.64
N LEU A 119 7.37 11.39 -12.71
CA LEU A 119 8.53 10.54 -12.41
C LEU A 119 8.08 9.15 -11.93
N GLU A 120 7.11 9.06 -11.03
CA GLU A 120 6.62 7.78 -10.51
C GLU A 120 5.96 6.91 -11.59
N ARG A 121 5.26 7.52 -12.57
CA ARG A 121 4.77 6.79 -13.75
C ARG A 121 5.89 6.24 -14.61
N ALA A 122 6.92 7.04 -14.87
CA ALA A 122 8.07 6.60 -15.65
C ALA A 122 8.75 5.40 -14.98
N LEU A 123 8.90 5.44 -13.65
CA LEU A 123 9.50 4.34 -12.89
C LEU A 123 8.62 3.10 -12.80
N ALA A 124 7.30 3.25 -12.81
CA ALA A 124 6.40 2.11 -12.93
C ALA A 124 6.54 1.44 -14.29
N ALA A 125 6.52 2.22 -15.38
CA ALA A 125 6.73 1.69 -16.73
C ALA A 125 8.08 0.97 -16.86
N TRP A 126 9.14 1.53 -16.25
CA TRP A 126 10.44 0.86 -16.21
C TRP A 126 10.40 -0.44 -15.41
N GLY A 127 9.84 -0.44 -14.20
CA GLY A 127 9.70 -1.65 -13.37
C GLY A 127 8.89 -2.77 -14.04
N GLU A 128 7.99 -2.41 -14.95
CA GLU A 128 7.19 -3.34 -15.77
C GLU A 128 7.86 -3.69 -17.12
N HIS A 129 9.13 -3.33 -17.32
CA HIS A 129 9.89 -3.54 -18.56
C HIS A 129 9.30 -2.86 -19.80
N ARG A 130 8.43 -1.87 -19.64
CA ARG A 130 7.87 -1.04 -20.72
C ARG A 130 8.81 0.13 -21.03
N PHE A 131 10.02 -0.19 -21.50
CA PHE A 131 11.12 0.78 -21.62
C PHE A 131 10.81 1.97 -22.56
N GLU A 132 10.10 1.75 -23.66
CA GLU A 132 9.69 2.85 -24.56
C GLU A 132 8.72 3.82 -23.88
N ALA A 133 7.77 3.30 -23.09
CA ALA A 133 6.85 4.14 -22.32
C ALA A 133 7.60 4.90 -21.22
N ALA A 134 8.54 4.25 -20.53
CA ALA A 134 9.39 4.88 -19.53
C ALA A 134 10.22 6.02 -20.17
N ARG A 135 10.86 5.77 -21.31
CA ARG A 135 11.63 6.75 -22.07
C ARG A 135 10.79 7.96 -22.46
N ALA A 136 9.62 7.74 -23.04
CA ALA A 136 8.72 8.81 -23.46
C ALA A 136 8.30 9.70 -22.27
N LEU A 137 7.96 9.09 -21.13
CA LEU A 137 7.60 9.82 -19.91
C LEU A 137 8.78 10.62 -19.34
N LEU A 138 10.00 10.06 -19.35
CA LEU A 138 11.18 10.77 -18.87
C LEU A 138 11.58 11.92 -19.80
N GLN A 139 11.53 11.73 -21.12
CA GLN A 139 11.78 12.80 -22.11
C GLN A 139 10.76 13.94 -21.94
N GLU A 140 9.50 13.58 -21.71
CA GLU A 140 8.46 14.55 -21.38
C GLU A 140 8.74 15.28 -20.06
N GLY A 141 9.25 14.57 -19.06
CA GLY A 141 9.72 15.14 -17.80
C GLY A 141 10.84 16.16 -17.98
N VAL A 142 11.87 15.84 -18.78
CA VAL A 142 12.96 16.79 -19.13
C VAL A 142 12.41 18.05 -19.78
N ARG A 143 11.45 17.90 -20.71
CA ARG A 143 10.85 19.04 -21.41
C ARG A 143 9.99 19.91 -20.50
N ARG A 144 9.29 19.31 -19.54
CA ARG A 144 8.36 20.02 -18.63
C ARG A 144 9.04 20.59 -17.39
N PHE A 145 10.11 19.96 -16.92
CA PHE A 145 10.84 20.29 -15.70
C PHE A 145 12.36 20.34 -15.98
N PRO A 146 12.82 21.25 -16.85
CA PRO A 146 14.21 21.29 -17.32
C PRO A 146 15.23 21.55 -16.22
N GLU A 147 14.81 22.14 -15.09
CA GLU A 147 15.64 22.38 -13.92
C GLU A 147 15.81 21.15 -13.01
N ASP A 148 15.03 20.08 -13.24
CA ASP A 148 15.14 18.84 -12.47
C ASP A 148 16.01 17.81 -13.19
N PRO A 149 17.27 17.61 -12.75
CA PRO A 149 18.19 16.68 -13.41
C PRO A 149 17.78 15.22 -13.21
N VAL A 150 16.81 14.91 -12.34
CA VAL A 150 16.38 13.53 -12.07
C VAL A 150 15.86 12.85 -13.32
N PHE A 151 15.14 13.56 -14.20
CA PHE A 151 14.63 12.96 -15.44
C PHE A 151 15.75 12.57 -16.40
N GLU A 152 16.71 13.47 -16.63
CA GLU A 152 17.88 13.20 -17.47
C GLU A 152 18.73 12.06 -16.90
N GLN A 153 18.94 12.04 -15.58
CA GLN A 153 19.68 10.96 -14.92
C GLN A 153 18.98 9.61 -15.13
N ASN A 154 17.65 9.52 -14.95
CA ASN A 154 16.93 8.27 -15.19
C ASN A 154 16.95 7.86 -16.66
N LEU A 155 16.97 8.80 -17.62
CA LEU A 155 17.17 8.48 -19.05
C LEU A 155 18.53 7.85 -19.30
N GLN A 156 19.60 8.44 -18.75
CA GLN A 156 20.96 7.90 -18.87
C GLN A 156 21.03 6.47 -18.33
N TRP A 157 20.44 6.22 -17.17
CA TRP A 157 20.35 4.89 -16.60
C TRP A 157 19.55 3.91 -17.48
N LEU A 158 18.40 4.34 -18.02
CA LEU A 158 17.58 3.54 -18.92
C LEU A 158 18.34 3.16 -20.21
N ASP A 159 19.20 4.05 -20.70
CA ASP A 159 20.08 3.84 -21.87
C ASP A 159 21.33 3.00 -21.58
N ARG A 160 21.44 2.43 -20.38
CA ARG A 160 22.63 1.70 -19.91
C ARG A 160 23.91 2.54 -20.03
N ARG A 161 23.77 3.86 -19.93
CA ARG A 161 24.87 4.82 -19.81
C ARG A 161 24.85 5.34 -18.37
N PRO A 162 25.37 4.58 -17.39
CA PRO A 162 25.43 5.09 -16.02
C PRO A 162 26.11 6.47 -16.02
N PRO A 163 25.59 7.45 -15.25
CA PRO A 163 26.20 8.78 -15.21
C PRO A 163 27.68 8.67 -14.85
N MET A 164 28.54 9.40 -15.58
CA MET A 164 29.97 9.44 -15.27
C MET A 164 30.18 10.16 -13.94
N GLY A 165 30.53 9.41 -12.89
CA GLY A 165 30.79 9.96 -11.56
C GLY A 165 29.51 10.09 -10.76
N VAL A 166 29.09 9.00 -10.11
CA VAL A 166 27.96 9.02 -9.19
C VAL A 166 28.51 9.18 -7.77
N ASP A 167 28.25 10.32 -7.12
CA ASP A 167 28.57 10.47 -5.70
C ASP A 167 27.58 9.63 -4.88
N PRO A 168 28.02 8.56 -4.18
CA PRO A 168 27.14 7.76 -3.33
C PRO A 168 26.55 8.56 -2.17
N ARG A 169 27.06 9.76 -1.87
CA ARG A 169 26.53 10.69 -0.85
C ARG A 169 25.46 11.63 -1.39
N ALA A 170 25.25 11.70 -2.72
CA ALA A 170 24.25 12.57 -3.33
C ALA A 170 22.79 12.13 -3.07
N GLY A 171 22.57 10.92 -2.54
CA GLY A 171 21.28 10.49 -2.01
C GLY A 171 21.07 8.97 -2.03
N ALA A 172 20.17 8.49 -1.17
CA ALA A 172 19.90 7.05 -1.00
C ALA A 172 19.48 6.35 -2.31
N ARG A 173 18.76 7.05 -3.19
CA ARG A 173 18.36 6.54 -4.51
C ARG A 173 19.55 6.34 -5.44
N LEU A 174 20.44 7.32 -5.49
CA LEU A 174 21.64 7.28 -6.33
C LEU A 174 22.57 6.14 -5.87
N ALA A 175 22.74 5.99 -4.55
CA ALA A 175 23.47 4.88 -3.96
C ALA A 175 22.86 3.51 -4.32
N ALA A 176 21.53 3.37 -4.29
CA ALA A 176 20.85 2.13 -4.67
C ALA A 176 21.07 1.78 -6.15
N LEU A 177 20.97 2.76 -7.06
CA LEU A 177 21.21 2.56 -8.50
C LEU A 177 22.65 2.15 -8.78
N VAL A 178 23.63 2.75 -8.10
CA VAL A 178 25.05 2.35 -8.21
C VAL A 178 25.25 0.90 -7.78
N VAL A 179 24.67 0.48 -6.66
CA VAL A 179 24.78 -0.89 -6.16
C VAL A 179 24.14 -1.89 -7.13
N LEU A 180 22.97 -1.59 -7.68
CA LEU A 180 22.28 -2.45 -8.64
C LEU A 180 23.08 -2.60 -9.95
N SER A 181 23.68 -1.50 -10.41
CA SER A 181 24.54 -1.49 -11.61
C SER A 181 25.80 -2.30 -11.43
N ALA A 182 26.48 -2.13 -10.30
CA ALA A 182 27.68 -2.89 -9.96
C ALA A 182 27.40 -4.41 -9.86
N ARG A 183 26.15 -4.80 -9.60
CA ARG A 183 25.70 -6.20 -9.53
C ARG A 183 25.20 -6.76 -10.86
N GLY A 184 25.16 -5.98 -11.93
CA GLY A 184 24.61 -6.41 -13.23
C GLY A 184 23.11 -6.70 -13.19
N ALA A 185 22.38 -6.11 -12.23
CA ALA A 185 20.96 -6.36 -12.00
C ALA A 185 20.04 -5.32 -12.69
N LEU A 186 20.56 -4.60 -13.69
CA LEU A 186 19.87 -3.56 -14.48
C LEU A 186 19.99 -3.84 -15.98
#